data_AF-A0A6A5XDC9-F1
#
_entry.id   AF-A0A6A5XDC9-F1
#
_cell.length_a   1.000
_cell.length_b   1.000
_cell.length_c   1.000
_cell.angle_alpha   90.00
_cell.angle_beta   90.00
_cell.angle_gamma   90.00
#
_symmetry.space_group_name_H-M   'P 1'
#
loop_
_entity.id
_entity.type
_entity.pdbx_description
1 polymer ?
#
loop_
_entity_poly.entity_id
_entity_poly.type
_entity_poly.pdbx_seq_one_letter_code
_entity_poly.pdbx_strand_id
1 'polypeptide(L)'
;MSSEPRVILHVGTQVIDSTNLEVAQACCGVFLNDQDEIMVLDKGGTVEELQTSPYADQLDPCLVYLDEAHTRGIDLRLPAHYQAAVTPGANVTKDRLTQACMRMRKLGKGQSVIFFISKHIEQEIRQSCGHEDKSPEIITVSNVVSWAITETCKDFRRAVPTWLNQGLRFTKRQPIWHHLTDQDDKNLPSRFNGISPRYAAVFQDRCQQFELTEMHHASLDEEQERELAPEAEQEYQMEELPKVKPAENSIHPGLDKFIVEGILPKDPDATIDVSEFPSAILVTRDFAVTVDRSFGPELF
;
A
#
# COMPACT_ATOMS: atom_id res chain seq x y z
N MET A 1 4.44 31.38 4.26
CA MET A 1 3.10 31.56 4.86
C MET A 1 2.55 30.17 5.09
N SER A 2 2.22 29.80 6.32
CA SER A 2 1.67 28.47 6.63
C SER A 2 0.24 28.42 6.11
N SER A 3 -0.02 27.63 5.07
CA SER A 3 -1.38 27.30 4.65
C SER A 3 -2.02 26.39 5.69
N GLU A 4 -3.28 26.61 6.04
CA GLU A 4 -4.02 25.67 6.88
C GLU A 4 -4.16 24.31 6.17
N PRO A 5 -4.03 23.18 6.89
CA PRO A 5 -4.24 21.86 6.30
C PRO A 5 -5.64 21.74 5.73
N ARG A 6 -5.73 21.20 4.50
CA ARG A 6 -7.00 20.94 3.81
C ARG A 6 -7.39 19.47 3.79
N VAL A 7 -6.47 18.60 4.19
CA VAL A 7 -6.67 17.15 4.23
C VAL A 7 -6.32 16.66 5.62
N ILE A 8 -7.13 15.76 6.16
CA ILE A 8 -6.84 15.01 7.38
C ILE A 8 -6.65 13.56 6.95
N LEU A 9 -5.46 13.02 7.23
CA LEU A 9 -5.10 11.63 6.96
C LEU A 9 -4.98 10.92 8.30
N HIS A 10 -5.98 10.10 8.64
CA HIS A 10 -5.90 9.26 9.82
C HIS A 10 -5.24 7.93 9.48
N VAL A 11 -4.17 7.59 10.21
CA VAL A 11 -3.36 6.39 9.97
C VAL A 11 -3.28 5.60 11.24
N GLY A 12 -3.59 4.31 11.22
CA GLY A 12 -3.59 3.48 12.40
C GLY A 12 -4.97 3.38 13.04
N THR A 13 -5.14 2.32 13.80
CA THR A 13 -6.33 2.11 14.63
C THR A 13 -6.14 2.87 15.94
N GLN A 14 -6.45 4.16 15.96
CA GLN A 14 -6.87 4.77 17.22
C GLN A 14 -8.39 4.80 17.21
N VAL A 15 -8.97 4.07 18.16
CA VAL A 15 -10.39 4.03 18.47
C VAL A 15 -10.82 5.46 18.81
N ILE A 16 -11.11 6.25 17.79
CA ILE A 16 -12.05 7.34 17.93
C ILE A 16 -13.36 6.65 17.63
N ASP A 17 -14.25 6.55 18.62
CA ASP A 17 -15.61 6.01 18.49
C ASP A 17 -16.50 6.87 17.57
N SER A 18 -15.89 7.56 16.60
CA SER A 18 -16.55 8.46 15.66
C SER A 18 -16.46 7.91 14.26
N THR A 19 -17.62 7.87 13.61
CA THR A 19 -17.73 7.53 12.19
C THR A 19 -17.05 8.61 11.34
N ASN A 20 -16.69 8.27 10.10
CA ASN A 20 -16.16 9.24 9.14
C ASN A 20 -17.13 10.42 8.94
N LEU A 21 -18.44 10.17 9.03
CA LEU A 21 -19.48 11.19 8.99
C LEU A 21 -19.39 12.15 10.19
N GLU A 22 -19.19 11.66 11.41
CA GLU A 22 -19.05 12.52 12.59
C GLU A 22 -17.82 13.43 12.49
N VAL A 23 -16.71 12.91 11.97
CA VAL A 23 -15.52 13.72 11.70
C VAL A 23 -15.81 14.74 10.60
N ALA A 24 -16.49 14.33 9.53
CA ALA A 24 -16.92 15.22 8.45
C ALA A 24 -17.87 16.32 8.95
N GLN A 25 -18.77 16.03 9.89
CA GLN A 25 -19.68 17.00 10.52
C GLN A 25 -18.94 18.07 11.31
N ALA A 26 -17.85 17.72 11.97
CA ALA A 26 -17.02 18.70 12.68
C ALA A 26 -16.30 19.67 11.72
N CYS A 27 -16.15 19.29 10.45
CA CYS A 27 -15.25 19.97 9.53
C CYS A 27 -15.83 20.34 8.16
N CYS A 28 -17.12 20.02 7.92
CA CYS A 28 -17.89 20.19 6.67
C CYS A 28 -17.06 19.85 5.42
N GLY A 29 -16.84 18.55 5.18
CA GLY A 29 -15.88 18.09 4.18
C GLY A 29 -16.28 16.84 3.39
N VAL A 30 -15.38 16.46 2.49
CA VAL A 30 -15.38 15.21 1.71
C VAL A 30 -14.89 14.07 2.61
N PHE A 31 -15.59 12.94 2.60
CA PHE A 31 -15.24 11.76 3.39
C PHE A 31 -15.69 10.48 2.66
N LEU A 32 -15.36 9.32 3.22
CA LEU A 32 -15.80 8.01 2.72
C LEU A 32 -16.87 7.43 3.64
N ASN A 33 -17.97 6.96 3.08
CA ASN A 33 -18.99 6.23 3.84
C ASN A 33 -18.56 4.77 4.09
N ASP A 34 -19.42 4.02 4.79
CA ASP A 34 -19.19 2.61 5.13
C ASP A 34 -19.21 1.67 3.88
N GLN A 35 -19.52 2.21 2.70
CA GLN A 35 -19.53 1.52 1.40
C GLN A 35 -18.34 1.92 0.51
N ASP A 36 -17.34 2.62 1.05
CA ASP A 36 -16.17 3.16 0.32
C ASP A 36 -16.53 4.19 -0.78
N GLU A 37 -17.72 4.81 -0.70
CA GLU A 37 -18.16 5.84 -1.63
C GLU A 37 -17.74 7.23 -1.14
N ILE A 38 -17.30 8.09 -2.08
CA ILE A 38 -16.85 9.44 -1.75
C ILE A 38 -18.06 10.36 -1.59
N MET A 39 -18.30 10.78 -0.35
CA MET A 39 -19.40 11.65 0.04
C MET A 39 -18.92 13.06 0.31
N VAL A 40 -19.82 14.03 0.16
CA VAL A 40 -19.61 15.42 0.54
C VAL A 40 -20.68 15.82 1.55
N LEU A 41 -20.24 16.41 2.65
CA LEU A 41 -21.13 17.09 3.59
C LEU A 41 -21.13 18.59 3.31
N ASP A 42 -22.27 19.13 2.87
CA ASP A 42 -22.43 20.56 2.68
C ASP A 42 -22.54 21.33 4.01
N LYS A 43 -22.48 22.67 3.96
CA LYS A 43 -22.63 23.51 5.17
C LYS A 43 -24.05 23.49 5.76
N GLY A 44 -25.03 22.99 5.02
CA GLY A 44 -26.42 22.80 5.45
C GLY A 44 -26.64 21.46 6.17
N GLY A 45 -25.64 20.58 6.23
CA GLY A 45 -25.74 19.25 6.82
C GLY A 45 -26.25 18.17 5.85
N THR A 46 -26.39 18.49 4.56
CA THR A 46 -26.78 17.53 3.53
C THR A 46 -25.57 16.68 3.14
N VAL A 47 -25.77 15.37 3.09
CA VAL A 47 -24.78 14.41 2.58
C VAL A 47 -25.20 13.97 1.18
N GLU A 48 -24.31 14.09 0.22
CA GLU A 48 -24.50 13.64 -1.17
C GLU A 48 -23.21 13.04 -1.73
N GLU A 49 -23.31 12.26 -2.81
CA GLU A 49 -22.14 11.71 -3.51
C GLU A 49 -21.34 12.84 -4.19
N LEU A 50 -20.00 12.76 -4.11
CA LEU A 50 -19.13 13.77 -4.71
C LEU A 50 -19.37 13.93 -6.21
N GLN A 51 -19.60 12.84 -6.94
CA GLN A 51 -19.81 12.80 -8.40
C GLN A 51 -21.02 13.65 -8.84
N THR A 52 -22.08 13.67 -8.04
CA THR A 52 -23.31 14.42 -8.33
C THR A 52 -23.34 15.80 -7.68
N SER A 53 -22.40 16.07 -6.77
CA SER A 53 -22.31 17.33 -6.05
C SER A 53 -21.70 18.45 -6.91
N PRO A 54 -21.96 19.73 -6.56
CA PRO A 54 -21.26 20.87 -7.17
C PRO A 54 -19.74 20.87 -6.96
N TYR A 55 -19.23 20.02 -6.06
CA TYR A 55 -17.83 19.98 -5.67
C TYR A 55 -17.00 18.95 -6.45
N ALA A 56 -17.62 18.15 -7.33
CA ALA A 56 -16.94 17.15 -8.16
C ALA A 56 -15.73 17.73 -8.91
N ASP A 57 -15.91 18.91 -9.51
CA ASP A 57 -14.90 19.63 -10.28
C ASP A 57 -14.19 20.74 -9.49
N GLN A 58 -14.66 21.02 -8.27
CA GLN A 58 -14.20 22.13 -7.43
C GLN A 58 -13.95 21.65 -6.00
N LEU A 59 -12.94 20.79 -5.85
CA LEU A 59 -12.48 20.33 -4.53
C LEU A 59 -11.78 21.43 -3.73
N ASP A 60 -11.32 22.51 -4.36
CA ASP A 60 -10.49 23.54 -3.74
C ASP A 60 -11.00 24.13 -2.41
N PRO A 61 -12.30 24.42 -2.23
CA PRO A 61 -12.84 24.93 -0.97
C PRO A 61 -13.12 23.84 0.08
N CYS A 62 -12.98 22.55 -0.27
CA CYS A 62 -13.40 21.45 0.59
C CYS A 62 -12.29 21.04 1.58
N LEU A 63 -12.70 20.67 2.80
CA LEU A 63 -11.84 19.84 3.65
C LEU A 63 -12.02 18.38 3.24
N VAL A 64 -10.96 17.58 3.29
CA VAL A 64 -11.02 16.15 2.98
C VAL A 64 -10.57 15.35 4.19
N TYR A 65 -11.37 14.38 4.62
CA TYR A 65 -11.02 13.42 5.66
C TYR A 65 -10.89 12.03 5.05
N LEU A 66 -9.76 11.37 5.32
CA LEU A 66 -9.40 10.07 4.78
C LEU A 66 -8.85 9.21 5.92
N ASP A 67 -9.50 8.08 6.19
CA ASP A 67 -9.09 7.12 7.23
C ASP A 67 -8.34 5.92 6.65
N GLU A 68 -7.74 5.08 7.50
CA GLU A 68 -6.98 3.92 7.01
C GLU A 68 -7.89 2.87 6.34
N ALA A 69 -9.08 2.65 6.90
CA ALA A 69 -9.97 1.57 6.49
C ALA A 69 -10.53 1.76 5.08
N HIS A 70 -11.01 2.97 4.74
CA HIS A 70 -11.78 3.20 3.53
C HIS A 70 -10.96 3.88 2.41
N THR A 71 -9.66 4.12 2.61
CA THR A 71 -8.81 4.81 1.61
C THR A 71 -8.18 3.91 0.57
N ARG A 72 -8.37 2.59 0.61
CA ARG A 72 -7.79 1.69 -0.41
C ARG A 72 -8.48 1.90 -1.76
N GLY A 73 -7.71 1.92 -2.85
CA GLY A 73 -8.27 2.06 -4.20
C GLY A 73 -8.82 3.44 -4.62
N ILE A 74 -9.00 4.42 -3.72
CA ILE A 74 -9.65 5.69 -4.10
C ILE A 74 -8.80 6.57 -5.04
N ASP A 75 -9.42 7.11 -6.11
CA ASP A 75 -8.83 8.12 -6.99
C ASP A 75 -9.39 9.53 -6.76
N LEU A 76 -9.08 10.11 -5.60
CA LEU A 76 -9.41 11.51 -5.31
C LEU A 76 -8.27 12.45 -5.77
N ARG A 77 -8.56 13.31 -6.76
CA ARG A 77 -7.58 14.26 -7.31
C ARG A 77 -7.51 15.54 -6.47
N LEU A 78 -6.67 15.50 -5.44
CA LEU A 78 -6.45 16.65 -4.55
C LEU A 78 -5.71 17.81 -5.25
N PRO A 79 -6.08 19.08 -4.99
CA PRO A 79 -5.36 20.25 -5.51
C PRO A 79 -3.87 20.26 -5.15
N ALA A 80 -3.05 20.83 -6.06
CA ALA A 80 -1.60 20.74 -5.98
C ALA A 80 -0.98 21.53 -4.81
N HIS A 81 -1.72 22.45 -4.19
CA HIS A 81 -1.23 23.28 -3.08
C HIS A 81 -1.74 22.80 -1.72
N TYR A 82 -2.43 21.66 -1.66
CA TYR A 82 -2.98 21.13 -0.42
C TYR A 82 -1.87 20.68 0.54
N GLN A 83 -2.07 20.98 1.81
CA GLN A 83 -1.31 20.40 2.91
C GLN A 83 -2.19 19.42 3.68
N ALA A 84 -1.65 18.25 4.02
CA ALA A 84 -2.34 17.28 4.86
C ALA A 84 -1.84 17.29 6.30
N ALA A 85 -2.76 17.20 7.25
CA ALA A 85 -2.51 16.87 8.64
C ALA A 85 -2.59 15.34 8.80
N VAL A 86 -1.46 14.70 9.10
CA VAL A 86 -1.37 13.25 9.29
C VAL A 86 -1.45 12.95 10.79
N THR A 87 -2.41 12.12 11.19
CA THR A 87 -2.62 11.70 12.58
C THR A 87 -2.28 10.21 12.73
N PRO A 88 -1.01 9.86 13.05
CA PRO A 88 -0.64 8.46 13.28
C PRO A 88 -1.16 7.95 14.63
N GLY A 89 -1.74 6.75 14.61
CA GLY A 89 -2.17 5.96 15.76
C GLY A 89 -1.11 4.95 16.20
N ALA A 90 -1.45 4.15 17.20
CA ALA A 90 -0.54 3.14 17.73
C ALA A 90 -0.24 2.05 16.69
N ASN A 91 0.95 1.45 16.78
CA ASN A 91 1.38 0.32 15.94
C ASN A 91 1.37 0.62 14.42
N VAL A 92 1.39 1.89 14.01
CA VAL A 92 1.46 2.25 12.60
C VAL A 92 2.80 1.83 12.02
N THR A 93 2.75 0.99 10.99
CA THR A 93 3.94 0.57 10.24
C THR A 93 4.38 1.67 9.26
N LYS A 94 5.67 1.66 8.89
CA LYS A 94 6.24 2.48 7.82
C LYS A 94 5.37 2.47 6.57
N ASP A 95 4.92 1.29 6.14
CA ASP A 95 4.15 1.13 4.90
C ASP A 95 2.78 1.79 5.00
N ARG A 96 2.05 1.62 6.11
CA ARG A 96 0.76 2.29 6.35
C ARG A 96 0.92 3.82 6.40
N LEU A 97 1.94 4.32 7.11
CA LEU A 97 2.26 5.75 7.16
C LEU A 97 2.58 6.32 5.78
N THR A 98 3.37 5.59 5.00
CA THR A 98 3.77 6.00 3.65
C THR A 98 2.58 5.97 2.70
N GLN A 99 1.79 4.90 2.71
CA GLN A 99 0.58 4.76 1.88
C GLN A 99 -0.41 5.90 2.12
N ALA A 100 -0.64 6.26 3.39
CA ALA A 100 -1.47 7.42 3.72
C ALA A 100 -0.88 8.72 3.18
N CYS A 101 0.40 8.99 3.43
CA CYS A 101 1.07 10.18 2.90
C CYS A 101 1.04 10.23 1.35
N MET A 102 1.13 9.09 0.68
CA MET A 102 1.10 8.97 -0.79
C MET A 102 -0.27 9.27 -1.40
N ARG A 103 -1.34 9.39 -0.59
CA ARG A 103 -2.61 10.00 -1.05
C ARG A 103 -2.39 11.44 -1.52
N MET A 104 -1.40 12.13 -0.96
CA MET A 104 -0.85 13.36 -1.52
C MET A 104 0.07 13.02 -2.71
N ARG A 105 -0.52 12.68 -3.87
CA ARG A 105 0.22 12.22 -5.07
C ARG A 105 1.24 13.23 -5.62
N LYS A 106 1.13 14.51 -5.26
CA LYS A 106 2.07 15.59 -5.59
C LYS A 106 2.91 16.02 -4.38
N LEU A 107 3.12 15.14 -3.40
CA LEU A 107 3.94 15.41 -2.22
C LEU A 107 5.35 15.86 -2.62
N GLY A 108 5.79 17.01 -2.10
CA GLY A 108 7.06 17.65 -2.46
C GLY A 108 7.02 18.41 -3.80
N LYS A 109 5.91 18.35 -4.54
CA LYS A 109 5.64 19.08 -5.80
C LYS A 109 4.42 20.00 -5.63
N GLY A 110 4.44 20.79 -4.56
CA GLY A 110 3.36 21.69 -4.16
C GLY A 110 2.56 21.17 -2.96
N GLN A 111 2.28 19.86 -2.91
CA GLN A 111 1.62 19.28 -1.75
C GLN A 111 2.62 19.02 -0.62
N SER A 112 2.15 19.09 0.62
CA SER A 112 2.97 18.86 1.81
C SER A 112 2.18 18.11 2.88
N VAL A 113 2.89 17.59 3.88
CA VAL A 113 2.29 16.97 5.06
C VAL A 113 2.86 17.60 6.32
N ILE A 114 2.05 17.63 7.37
CA ILE A 114 2.46 17.91 8.74
C ILE A 114 1.91 16.82 9.66
N PHE A 115 2.67 16.45 10.69
CA PHE A 115 2.26 15.40 11.62
C PHE A 115 1.60 16.00 12.86
N PHE A 116 0.41 15.54 13.18
CA PHE A 116 -0.29 15.81 14.44
C PHE A 116 -0.14 14.60 15.34
N ILE A 117 0.81 14.70 16.27
CA ILE A 117 1.20 13.61 17.16
C ILE A 117 0.45 13.76 18.49
N SER A 118 -0.28 12.71 18.90
CA SER A 118 -0.89 12.65 20.22
C SER A 118 0.18 12.44 21.30
N LYS A 119 -0.09 12.85 22.54
CA LYS A 119 0.87 12.70 23.66
C LYS A 119 1.37 11.26 23.85
N HIS A 120 0.48 10.29 23.63
CA HIS A 120 0.81 8.86 23.69
C HIS A 120 1.86 8.48 22.63
N ILE A 121 1.62 8.85 21.37
CA ILE A 121 2.54 8.54 20.26
C ILE A 121 3.85 9.32 20.40
N GLU A 122 3.81 10.54 20.92
CA GLU A 122 5.03 11.29 21.27
C GLU A 122 5.89 10.53 22.28
N GLN A 123 5.29 9.90 23.29
CA GLN A 123 6.03 9.07 24.25
C GLN A 123 6.65 7.84 23.58
N GLU A 124 5.92 7.15 22.71
CA GLU A 124 6.45 6.01 21.95
C GLU A 124 7.62 6.42 21.03
N ILE A 125 7.50 7.55 20.34
CA ILE A 125 8.56 8.09 19.48
C ILE A 125 9.82 8.35 20.32
N ARG A 126 9.68 9.01 21.48
CA ARG A 126 10.82 9.32 22.37
C ARG A 126 11.49 8.05 22.91
N GLN A 127 10.70 7.04 23.29
CA GLN A 127 11.21 5.74 23.73
C GLN A 127 11.96 5.03 22.60
N SER A 128 11.42 5.02 21.38
CA SER A 128 12.06 4.37 20.23
C SER A 128 13.38 5.02 19.81
N CYS A 129 13.53 6.33 20.02
CA CYS A 129 14.75 7.07 19.69
C CYS A 129 15.81 7.00 20.80
N GLY A 130 15.57 6.30 21.92
CA GLY A 130 16.52 6.22 23.04
C GLY A 130 16.68 7.53 23.81
N HIS A 131 15.77 8.49 23.64
CA HIS A 131 15.75 9.73 24.40
C HIS A 131 15.07 9.51 25.75
N GLU A 132 15.78 8.87 26.67
CA GLU A 132 15.43 8.90 28.08
C GLU A 132 15.74 10.31 28.65
N ASP A 133 14.70 11.14 28.68
CA ASP A 133 14.56 12.29 29.57
C ASP A 133 15.49 13.50 29.40
N LYS A 134 16.16 13.67 28.25
CA LYS A 134 17.03 14.84 28.03
C LYS A 134 16.48 15.82 26.99
N SER A 135 15.90 16.90 27.53
CA SER A 135 15.44 18.15 26.89
C SER A 135 14.12 18.07 26.08
N PRO A 136 13.35 19.18 26.03
CA PRO A 136 12.17 19.31 25.18
C PRO A 136 12.63 19.54 23.72
N GLU A 137 13.32 18.57 23.15
CA GLU A 137 13.66 18.60 21.73
C GLU A 137 12.37 18.39 20.92
N ILE A 138 12.15 19.24 19.94
CA ILE A 138 10.96 19.20 19.09
C ILE A 138 11.00 17.90 18.29
N ILE A 139 9.92 17.12 18.31
CA ILE A 139 9.78 15.93 17.46
C ILE A 139 9.88 16.37 16.00
N THR A 140 10.88 15.82 15.30
CA THR A 140 11.08 16.06 13.87
C THR A 140 10.38 14.98 13.04
N VAL A 141 10.21 15.24 11.74
CA VAL A 141 9.73 14.23 10.77
C VAL A 141 10.62 12.98 10.80
N SER A 142 11.94 13.15 10.97
CA SER A 142 12.87 12.01 11.06
C SER A 142 12.56 11.14 12.27
N ASN A 143 12.16 11.70 13.41
CA ASN A 143 11.79 10.91 14.58
C ASN A 143 10.52 10.08 14.33
N VAL A 144 9.51 10.67 13.67
CA VAL A 144 8.27 9.96 13.29
C VAL A 144 8.57 8.81 12.33
N VAL A 145 9.41 9.03 11.31
CA VAL A 145 9.78 7.97 10.34
C VAL A 145 10.58 6.86 11.02
N SER A 146 11.55 7.19 11.88
CA SER A 146 12.33 6.20 12.64
C SER A 146 11.45 5.36 13.57
N TRP A 147 10.48 5.99 14.23
CA TRP A 147 9.49 5.30 15.06
C TRP A 147 8.64 4.34 14.21
N ALA A 148 8.09 4.78 13.07
CA ALA A 148 7.28 3.92 12.20
C ALA A 148 8.06 2.73 11.62
N ILE A 149 9.35 2.90 11.32
CA ILE A 149 10.25 1.79 10.94
C ILE A 149 10.44 0.82 12.11
N THR A 150 10.59 1.35 13.32
CA THR A 150 10.72 0.53 14.54
C THR A 150 9.45 -0.27 14.79
N GLU A 151 8.27 0.33 14.61
CA GLU A 151 6.98 -0.37 14.67
C GLU A 151 6.86 -1.45 13.60
N THR A 152 7.28 -1.20 12.35
CA THR A 152 7.36 -2.24 11.31
C THR A 152 8.23 -3.42 11.75
N CYS A 153 9.40 -3.16 12.34
CA CYS A 153 10.26 -4.23 12.84
C CYS A 153 9.61 -5.04 13.97
N LYS A 154 8.89 -4.38 14.88
CA LYS A 154 8.13 -5.05 15.95
C LYS A 154 6.99 -5.90 15.36
N ASP A 155 6.25 -5.35 14.40
CA ASP A 155 5.16 -6.03 13.70
C ASP A 155 5.67 -7.31 13.01
N PHE A 156 6.77 -7.21 12.25
CA PHE A 156 7.38 -8.38 11.64
C PHE A 156 7.78 -9.45 12.67
N ARG A 157 8.40 -9.06 13.79
CA ARG A 157 8.74 -10.03 14.84
C ARG A 157 7.52 -10.72 15.42
N ARG A 158 6.39 -10.01 15.58
CA ARG A 158 5.11 -10.57 16.04
C ARG A 158 4.51 -11.54 15.03
N ALA A 159 4.69 -11.29 13.73
CA ALA A 159 4.16 -12.14 12.67
C ALA A 159 4.95 -13.45 12.45
N VAL A 160 6.25 -13.48 12.80
CA VAL A 160 7.11 -14.65 12.55
C VAL A 160 6.53 -15.95 13.12
N PRO A 161 6.08 -16.06 14.40
CA PRO A 161 5.51 -17.31 14.91
C PRO A 161 4.32 -17.84 14.10
N THR A 162 3.50 -16.95 13.56
CA THR A 162 2.34 -17.31 12.72
C THR A 162 2.80 -17.82 11.36
N TRP A 163 3.66 -17.08 10.66
CA TRP A 163 4.26 -17.54 9.39
C TRP A 163 5.01 -18.86 9.52
N LEU A 164 5.64 -19.05 10.67
CA LEU A 164 6.38 -20.25 11.01
C LEU A 164 5.44 -21.47 11.15
N ASN A 165 4.32 -21.29 11.86
CA ASN A 165 3.28 -22.30 11.98
C ASN A 165 2.63 -22.61 10.62
N GLN A 166 2.39 -21.58 9.80
CA GLN A 166 1.88 -21.74 8.44
C GLN A 166 2.86 -22.54 7.56
N GLY A 167 4.15 -22.23 7.61
CA GLY A 167 5.19 -22.98 6.89
C GLY A 167 5.28 -24.44 7.32
N LEU A 168 5.15 -24.73 8.62
CA LEU A 168 5.07 -26.10 9.14
C LEU A 168 3.83 -26.84 8.63
N ARG A 169 2.67 -26.17 8.65
CA ARG A 169 1.42 -26.74 8.13
C ARG A 169 1.53 -27.00 6.64
N PHE A 170 2.06 -26.06 5.87
CA PHE A 170 2.30 -26.23 4.44
C PHE A 170 3.21 -27.42 4.17
N THR A 171 4.37 -27.51 4.83
CA THR A 171 5.33 -28.62 4.62
C THR A 171 4.72 -29.99 4.96
N LYS A 172 3.91 -30.07 6.02
CA LYS A 172 3.18 -31.31 6.37
C LYS A 172 2.13 -31.68 5.32
N ARG A 173 1.43 -30.67 4.77
CA ARG A 173 0.30 -30.86 3.88
C ARG A 173 0.72 -31.02 2.42
N GLN A 174 1.77 -30.37 1.96
CA GLN A 174 2.24 -30.33 0.58
C GLN A 174 2.35 -31.73 -0.07
N PRO A 175 2.99 -32.76 0.55
CA PRO A 175 3.02 -34.10 -0.04
C PRO A 175 1.63 -34.76 -0.09
N ILE A 176 0.76 -34.49 0.88
CA ILE A 176 -0.63 -34.99 0.89
C ILE A 176 -1.40 -34.39 -0.28
N TRP A 177 -1.29 -33.07 -0.50
CA TRP A 177 -1.92 -32.38 -1.63
C TRP A 177 -1.43 -32.94 -2.97
N HIS A 178 -0.12 -33.11 -3.16
CA HIS A 178 0.43 -33.67 -4.40
C HIS A 178 -0.08 -35.11 -4.65
N HIS A 179 -0.20 -35.91 -3.59
CA HIS A 179 -0.77 -37.25 -3.71
C HIS A 179 -2.28 -37.28 -3.96
N LEU A 180 -3.03 -36.26 -3.53
CA LEU A 180 -4.47 -36.13 -3.78
C LEU A 180 -4.77 -35.55 -5.17
N THR A 181 -3.90 -34.72 -5.73
CA THR A 181 -4.06 -34.18 -7.10
C THR A 181 -3.64 -35.16 -8.19
N ASP A 182 -2.77 -36.14 -7.86
CA ASP A 182 -2.32 -37.18 -8.80
C ASP A 182 -3.23 -38.43 -8.85
N GLN A 183 -4.14 -38.62 -7.89
CA GLN A 183 -5.01 -39.80 -7.85
C GLN A 183 -6.43 -39.46 -7.41
N ASP A 184 -7.37 -39.79 -8.29
CA ASP A 184 -8.82 -39.68 -8.16
C ASP A 184 -9.41 -40.66 -7.11
N ASP A 185 -8.71 -40.93 -6.00
CA ASP A 185 -9.01 -42.08 -5.15
C ASP A 185 -9.21 -41.78 -3.64
N LYS A 186 -10.33 -42.29 -3.14
CA LYS A 186 -10.97 -42.00 -1.86
C LYS A 186 -10.49 -42.97 -0.78
N ASN A 187 -9.43 -42.69 -0.02
CA ASN A 187 -9.23 -43.26 1.33
C ASN A 187 -8.08 -42.57 2.11
N LEU A 188 -8.45 -41.82 3.14
CA LEU A 188 -7.64 -40.78 3.81
C LEU A 188 -6.89 -41.12 5.14
N PRO A 189 -7.09 -42.21 5.93
CA PRO A 189 -6.61 -42.18 7.32
C PRO A 189 -5.17 -42.62 7.63
N SER A 190 -4.42 -43.27 6.73
CA SER A 190 -3.22 -44.04 7.12
C SER A 190 -1.85 -43.39 6.87
N ARG A 191 -1.77 -42.10 6.48
CA ARG A 191 -0.53 -41.52 5.92
C ARG A 191 0.19 -40.48 6.80
N PHE A 192 -0.15 -40.35 8.07
CA PHE A 192 0.50 -39.39 8.97
C PHE A 192 1.73 -39.99 9.67
N ASN A 193 2.91 -39.84 9.07
CA ASN A 193 4.18 -40.00 9.78
C ASN A 193 5.21 -38.95 9.35
N GLY A 194 5.59 -38.12 10.32
CA GLY A 194 6.96 -37.62 10.50
C GLY A 194 7.44 -36.46 9.62
N ILE A 195 7.57 -35.28 10.21
CA ILE A 195 8.33 -34.13 9.67
C ILE A 195 9.77 -34.58 9.36
N SER A 196 10.32 -34.19 8.21
CA SER A 196 11.73 -34.44 7.89
C SER A 196 12.66 -33.63 8.82
N PRO A 197 13.64 -34.26 9.49
CA PRO A 197 14.57 -33.62 10.45
C PRO A 197 15.34 -32.43 9.87
N ARG A 198 15.52 -32.38 8.55
CA ARG A 198 16.23 -31.30 7.85
C ARG A 198 15.52 -29.96 7.96
N TYR A 199 14.18 -29.95 7.95
CA TYR A 199 13.41 -28.70 8.05
C TYR A 199 13.41 -28.15 9.49
N ALA A 200 13.46 -29.01 10.50
CA ALA A 200 13.52 -28.60 11.91
C ALA A 200 14.83 -27.86 12.27
N ALA A 201 15.95 -28.20 11.62
CA ALA A 201 17.25 -27.55 11.86
C ALA A 201 17.31 -26.14 11.25
N VAL A 202 16.89 -25.97 9.99
CA VAL A 202 16.80 -24.64 9.33
C VAL A 202 15.86 -23.72 10.09
N PHE A 203 14.81 -24.30 10.69
CA PHE A 203 13.83 -23.61 11.50
C PHE A 203 14.40 -23.06 12.82
N GLN A 204 15.15 -23.88 13.57
CA GLN A 204 15.79 -23.44 14.81
C GLN A 204 16.80 -22.32 14.60
N ASP A 205 17.56 -22.38 13.50
CA ASP A 205 18.52 -21.34 13.12
C ASP A 205 17.82 -19.98 12.84
N ARG A 206 16.71 -20.00 12.09
CA ARG A 206 15.92 -18.79 11.83
C ARG A 206 15.33 -18.21 13.11
N CYS A 207 14.76 -19.01 14.01
CA CYS A 207 14.19 -18.50 15.26
C CYS A 207 15.26 -17.85 16.15
N GLN A 208 16.48 -18.38 16.17
CA GLN A 208 17.61 -17.79 16.91
C GLN A 208 18.07 -16.46 16.30
N GLN A 209 18.12 -16.34 14.96
CA GLN A 209 18.48 -15.09 14.28
C GLN A 209 17.53 -13.93 14.60
N PHE A 210 16.26 -14.23 14.90
CA PHE A 210 15.24 -13.23 15.24
C PHE A 210 14.97 -13.10 16.75
N GLU A 211 15.81 -13.72 17.59
CA GLU A 211 15.69 -13.68 19.07
C GLU A 211 14.30 -14.15 19.58
N LEU A 212 13.68 -15.11 18.88
CA LEU A 212 12.35 -15.62 19.23
C LEU A 212 12.47 -16.73 20.29
N THR A 213 12.47 -16.33 21.56
CA THR A 213 12.65 -17.22 22.72
C THR A 213 11.38 -17.96 23.16
N GLU A 214 10.18 -17.45 22.83
CA GLU A 214 8.90 -18.08 23.15
C GLU A 214 7.93 -17.99 21.95
N MET A 215 7.22 -19.09 21.64
CA MET A 215 6.16 -19.11 20.63
C MET A 215 4.82 -18.81 21.30
N HIS A 216 4.27 -17.61 21.08
CA HIS A 216 2.90 -17.31 21.48
C HIS A 216 1.89 -18.02 20.56
N HIS A 217 0.71 -18.34 21.10
CA HIS A 217 -0.32 -19.14 20.41
C HIS A 217 -0.90 -18.40 19.20
N ALA A 218 -0.48 -18.77 17.99
CA ALA A 218 -0.93 -18.26 16.68
C ALA A 218 -2.40 -18.61 16.30
N SER A 219 -3.24 -19.03 17.25
CA SER A 219 -4.59 -19.50 16.93
C SER A 219 -5.58 -18.37 16.68
N LEU A 220 -5.31 -17.16 17.19
CA LEU A 220 -6.18 -15.98 17.01
C LEU A 220 -5.86 -15.24 15.70
N ASP A 221 -4.59 -15.24 15.26
CA ASP A 221 -4.16 -14.58 14.02
C ASP A 221 -4.67 -15.31 12.76
N GLU A 222 -4.96 -16.60 12.83
CA GLU A 222 -5.51 -17.37 11.69
C GLU A 222 -6.96 -17.01 11.35
N GLU A 223 -7.76 -16.55 12.32
CA GLU A 223 -9.09 -15.99 12.03
C GLU A 223 -8.97 -14.62 11.36
N GLN A 224 -7.98 -13.82 11.74
CA GLN A 224 -7.70 -12.50 11.16
C GLN A 224 -7.18 -12.57 9.72
N GLU A 225 -6.39 -13.59 9.36
CA GLU A 225 -5.96 -13.80 7.97
C GLU A 225 -7.05 -14.43 7.08
N ARG A 226 -8.06 -15.09 7.66
CA ARG A 226 -9.19 -15.65 6.89
C ARG A 226 -10.20 -14.60 6.46
N GLU A 227 -10.25 -13.45 7.13
CA GLU A 227 -11.00 -12.28 6.65
C GLU A 227 -10.27 -11.53 5.51
N LEU A 228 -9.00 -11.86 5.24
CA LEU A 228 -8.16 -11.23 4.22
C LEU A 228 -8.17 -11.97 2.86
N ALA A 229 -9.20 -12.75 2.53
CA ALA A 229 -9.34 -13.39 1.21
C ALA A 229 -10.79 -13.42 0.69
N PRO A 230 -11.07 -13.15 -0.59
CA PRO A 230 -10.39 -12.32 -1.58
C PRO A 230 -11.07 -10.94 -1.73
N GLU A 231 -10.28 -9.92 -2.04
CA GLU A 231 -10.76 -8.62 -2.53
C GLU A 231 -11.59 -8.87 -3.80
N ALA A 232 -12.91 -8.79 -3.69
CA ALA A 232 -13.77 -8.67 -4.85
C ALA A 232 -13.64 -7.23 -5.35
N GLU A 233 -12.59 -6.97 -6.14
CA GLU A 233 -12.51 -5.76 -6.95
C GLU A 233 -13.78 -5.70 -7.81
N GLN A 234 -14.70 -4.78 -7.49
CA GLN A 234 -15.74 -4.39 -8.43
C GLN A 234 -15.05 -3.64 -9.58
N GLU A 235 -14.68 -4.38 -10.62
CA GLU A 235 -14.25 -3.80 -11.89
C GLU A 235 -15.38 -2.91 -12.42
N TYR A 236 -15.13 -1.60 -12.47
CA TYR A 236 -15.94 -0.69 -13.27
C TYR A 236 -15.93 -1.18 -14.71
N GLN A 237 -17.09 -1.48 -15.28
CA GLN A 237 -17.24 -1.75 -16.70
C GLN A 237 -16.92 -0.46 -17.49
N MET A 238 -15.65 -0.26 -17.82
CA MET A 238 -15.26 0.59 -18.92
C MET A 238 -15.61 -0.12 -20.22
N GLU A 239 -16.18 0.62 -21.16
CA GLU A 239 -16.46 0.18 -22.53
C GLU A 239 -15.20 -0.49 -23.12
N GLU A 240 -15.30 -1.78 -23.45
CA GLU A 240 -14.16 -2.58 -23.91
C GLU A 240 -13.67 -1.97 -25.24
N LEU A 241 -12.48 -1.34 -25.22
CA LEU A 241 -11.82 -0.90 -26.45
C LEU A 241 -11.73 -2.09 -27.41
N PRO A 242 -11.82 -1.87 -28.74
CA PRO A 242 -11.76 -2.94 -29.71
C PRO A 242 -10.52 -3.81 -29.47
N LYS A 243 -10.71 -5.14 -29.37
CA LYS A 243 -9.62 -6.09 -29.09
C LYS A 243 -8.51 -5.92 -30.12
N VAL A 244 -7.36 -5.39 -29.68
CA VAL A 244 -6.21 -5.15 -30.54
C VAL A 244 -5.31 -6.38 -30.56
N LYS A 245 -4.78 -6.74 -31.72
CA LYS A 245 -3.77 -7.79 -31.83
C LYS A 245 -2.43 -7.29 -31.26
N PRO A 246 -1.83 -8.01 -30.30
CA PRO A 246 -0.48 -7.69 -29.83
C PRO A 246 0.52 -7.69 -30.98
N ALA A 247 1.49 -6.77 -30.93
CA ALA A 247 2.64 -6.84 -31.82
C ALA A 247 3.48 -8.11 -31.54
N GLU A 248 4.19 -8.62 -32.54
CA GLU A 248 5.12 -9.72 -32.32
C GLU A 248 6.22 -9.30 -31.33
N ASN A 249 6.52 -10.17 -30.38
CA ASN A 249 7.53 -9.91 -29.37
C ASN A 249 8.92 -9.85 -30.02
N SER A 250 9.63 -8.75 -29.81
CA SER A 250 11.03 -8.61 -30.21
C SER A 250 11.79 -8.01 -29.04
N ILE A 251 13.09 -8.28 -28.96
CA ILE A 251 13.98 -7.67 -27.95
C ILE A 251 14.95 -6.79 -28.71
N HIS A 252 15.06 -5.53 -28.32
CA HIS A 252 16.01 -4.62 -28.95
C HIS A 252 17.46 -5.09 -28.67
N PRO A 253 18.33 -5.23 -29.69
CA PRO A 253 19.70 -5.72 -29.49
C PRO A 253 20.53 -4.89 -28.51
N GLY A 254 20.22 -3.60 -28.38
CA GLY A 254 20.83 -2.72 -27.39
C GLY A 254 20.43 -3.05 -25.94
N LEU A 255 19.21 -3.58 -25.72
CA LEU A 255 18.74 -4.03 -24.42
C LEU A 255 19.46 -5.31 -24.00
N ASP A 256 19.63 -6.25 -24.92
CA ASP A 256 20.36 -7.50 -24.70
C ASP A 256 21.82 -7.21 -24.29
N LYS A 257 22.52 -6.34 -25.03
CA LYS A 257 23.88 -5.88 -24.67
C LYS A 257 23.94 -5.16 -23.32
N PHE A 258 22.95 -4.33 -23.01
CA PHE A 258 22.89 -3.66 -21.71
C PHE A 258 22.73 -4.67 -20.56
N ILE A 259 21.85 -5.64 -20.70
CA ILE A 259 21.61 -6.68 -19.68
C ILE A 259 22.86 -7.55 -19.49
N VAL A 260 23.53 -7.94 -20.58
CA VAL A 260 24.68 -8.84 -20.53
C VAL A 260 25.99 -8.14 -20.14
N GLU A 261 26.23 -6.94 -20.68
CA GLU A 261 27.53 -6.25 -20.57
C GLU A 261 27.49 -5.00 -19.68
N GLY A 262 26.32 -4.51 -19.29
CA GLY A 262 26.17 -3.29 -18.49
C GLY A 262 26.47 -2.00 -19.26
N ILE A 263 26.60 -2.07 -20.60
CA ILE A 263 26.95 -0.93 -21.45
C ILE A 263 25.67 -0.38 -22.09
N LEU A 264 25.37 0.89 -21.79
CA LEU A 264 24.26 1.61 -22.41
C LEU A 264 24.55 1.87 -23.91
N PRO A 265 23.64 1.47 -24.83
CA PRO A 265 23.77 1.77 -26.25
C PRO A 265 23.73 3.29 -26.49
N LYS A 266 24.61 3.80 -27.35
CA LYS A 266 24.61 5.22 -27.79
C LYS A 266 23.72 5.47 -29.03
N ASP A 267 22.90 4.49 -29.40
CA ASP A 267 22.19 4.45 -30.68
C ASP A 267 20.89 5.27 -30.65
N PRO A 268 20.64 6.21 -31.59
CA PRO A 268 19.42 7.01 -31.64
C PRO A 268 18.12 6.22 -31.93
N ASP A 269 18.21 5.00 -32.45
CA ASP A 269 17.03 4.14 -32.70
C ASP A 269 16.43 3.54 -31.41
N ALA A 270 17.12 3.69 -30.26
CA ALA A 270 16.64 3.31 -28.93
C ALA A 270 15.97 4.48 -28.19
N THR A 271 15.66 5.57 -28.89
CA THR A 271 15.05 6.77 -28.32
C THR A 271 13.93 7.24 -29.23
N ILE A 272 12.69 6.99 -28.81
CA ILE A 272 11.55 7.73 -29.35
C ILE A 272 11.65 9.16 -28.82
N ASP A 273 11.26 10.14 -29.65
CA ASP A 273 11.16 11.53 -29.22
C ASP A 273 10.02 11.66 -28.20
N VAL A 274 10.41 11.70 -26.93
CA VAL A 274 9.53 11.92 -25.78
C VAL A 274 9.87 13.27 -25.16
N SER A 275 9.81 14.34 -25.96
CA SER A 275 10.07 15.72 -25.54
C SER A 275 9.24 16.18 -24.33
N GLU A 276 8.17 15.46 -23.97
CA GLU A 276 7.35 15.67 -22.78
C GLU A 276 7.90 15.03 -21.49
N PHE A 277 8.91 14.15 -21.59
CA PHE A 277 9.51 13.45 -20.44
C PHE A 277 10.91 14.00 -20.13
N PRO A 278 11.39 13.88 -18.88
CA PRO A 278 12.75 14.26 -18.52
C PRO A 278 13.76 13.53 -19.40
N SER A 279 14.79 14.23 -19.88
CA SER A 279 15.83 13.74 -20.80
C SER A 279 16.71 12.59 -20.26
N ALA A 280 16.33 12.00 -19.13
CA ALA A 280 17.02 10.90 -18.45
C ALA A 280 16.33 9.54 -18.64
N ILE A 281 15.21 9.47 -19.38
CA ILE A 281 14.49 8.22 -19.65
C ILE A 281 14.84 7.73 -21.06
N LEU A 282 15.41 6.53 -21.15
CA LEU A 282 15.65 5.82 -22.41
C LEU A 282 14.59 4.72 -22.54
N VAL A 283 13.94 4.65 -23.70
CA VAL A 283 12.87 3.67 -23.97
C VAL A 283 13.18 2.95 -25.27
N THR A 284 13.32 1.64 -25.19
CA THR A 284 13.62 0.82 -26.38
C THR A 284 12.38 0.68 -27.27
N ARG A 285 12.58 0.54 -28.58
CA ARG A 285 11.49 0.52 -29.56
C ARG A 285 10.52 -0.66 -29.37
N ASP A 286 11.04 -1.81 -28.97
CA ASP A 286 10.27 -3.00 -28.59
C ASP A 286 9.34 -2.75 -27.38
N PHE A 287 9.71 -1.87 -26.45
CA PHE A 287 8.82 -1.48 -25.34
C PHE A 287 7.66 -0.60 -25.82
N ALA A 288 7.90 0.26 -26.80
CA ALA A 288 6.90 1.24 -27.27
C ALA A 288 5.93 0.70 -28.34
N VAL A 289 6.22 -0.46 -28.94
CA VAL A 289 5.36 -1.10 -29.94
C VAL A 289 4.71 -2.31 -29.32
N THR A 290 3.55 -2.11 -28.70
CA THR A 290 2.79 -3.17 -28.02
C THR A 290 1.63 -3.73 -28.87
N VAL A 291 1.26 -3.03 -29.94
CA VAL A 291 0.12 -3.38 -30.81
C VAL A 291 0.48 -3.27 -32.30
N ASP A 292 -0.13 -4.10 -33.13
CA ASP A 292 0.02 -4.04 -34.60
C ASP A 292 -0.60 -2.74 -35.14
N ARG A 293 0.15 -1.97 -35.93
CA ARG A 293 -0.18 -0.58 -36.33
C ARG A 293 -1.27 -0.46 -37.40
N SER A 294 -2.17 -1.42 -37.52
CA SER A 294 -3.28 -1.38 -38.46
C SER A 294 -4.47 -0.56 -37.95
N PHE A 295 -4.24 0.69 -37.53
CA PHE A 295 -5.32 1.64 -37.22
C PHE A 295 -5.19 2.87 -38.12
N GLY A 296 -6.30 3.18 -38.80
CA GLY A 296 -6.40 4.33 -39.71
C GLY A 296 -6.24 5.67 -38.99
N PRO A 297 -6.09 6.78 -39.74
CA PRO A 297 -5.63 8.07 -39.24
C PRO A 297 -6.64 8.86 -38.38
N GLU A 298 -7.65 8.22 -37.77
CA GLU A 298 -8.77 8.93 -37.11
C GLU A 298 -8.72 8.97 -35.57
N LEU A 299 -7.60 8.64 -34.92
CA LEU A 299 -7.51 8.62 -33.45
C LEU A 299 -6.31 9.40 -32.86
N PHE A 300 -5.93 10.50 -33.49
CA PHE A 300 -5.11 11.54 -32.86
C PHE A 300 -5.77 12.91 -33.02
#